data_AF-A0A7S1MCH4-F1
#
_entry.id   AF-A0A7S1MCH4-F1
#
_cell.length_a   1.000
_cell.length_b   1.000
_cell.length_c   1.000
_cell.angle_alpha   90.00
_cell.angle_beta   90.00
_cell.angle_gamma   90.00
#
_symmetry.space_group_name_H-M   'P 1'
#
loop_
_entity.id
_entity.type
_entity.pdbx_description
1 polymer ?
#
loop_
_entity_poly.entity_id
_entity_poly.type
_entity_poly.pdbx_seq_one_letter_code
_entity_poly.pdbx_strand_id
1 'polypeptide(L)'
;FAYVSRGLFERHKLIFSSLLTFAILTKAGDIDRRQLDFLLRGKRKVGMERPETVVEWCNEPSWAAVQALAEVEGCTPSFALLPQDMAESNRWRMWAESEKPEDEKLPTDWKNLTPFQKLLILRCLRPDRLTSALE
;
A
#
# COMPACT_ATOMS: atom_id res chain seq x y z
N PHE A 1 9.60 -18.18 -18.41
CA PHE A 1 9.69 -18.42 -16.96
C PHE A 1 10.73 -19.49 -16.54
N ALA A 2 10.81 -20.67 -17.18
CA ALA A 2 11.64 -21.80 -16.68
C ALA A 2 13.18 -21.66 -16.78
N TYR A 3 13.72 -20.85 -17.69
CA TYR A 3 15.18 -20.76 -17.89
C TYR A 3 15.89 -19.68 -17.06
N VAL A 4 15.16 -18.65 -16.60
CA VAL A 4 15.71 -17.57 -15.77
C VAL A 4 15.68 -17.95 -14.28
N SER A 5 14.75 -18.82 -13.86
CA SER A 5 14.57 -19.21 -12.46
C SER A 5 15.64 -20.17 -11.90
N ARG A 6 16.53 -20.73 -12.74
CA ARG A 6 17.58 -21.68 -12.30
C ARG A 6 18.86 -21.02 -11.79
N GLY A 7 19.07 -19.73 -12.08
CA GLY A 7 20.27 -18.97 -11.65
C GLY A 7 20.01 -17.85 -10.63
N LEU A 8 18.75 -17.53 -10.34
CA LEU A 8 18.38 -16.46 -9.41
C LEU A 8 18.04 -17.05 -8.03
N PHE A 9 18.71 -16.56 -6.99
CA PHE A 9 18.30 -16.76 -5.59
C PHE A 9 16.81 -16.46 -5.42
N GLU A 10 16.09 -17.21 -4.58
CA GLU A 10 14.63 -17.07 -4.38
C GLU A 10 14.18 -15.64 -4.13
N ARG A 11 14.93 -14.88 -3.31
CA ARG A 11 14.69 -13.46 -3.05
C ARG A 11 14.64 -12.56 -4.30
N HIS A 12 15.39 -12.91 -5.36
CA HIS A 12 15.41 -12.14 -6.59
C HIS A 12 14.32 -12.56 -7.57
N LYS A 13 13.74 -13.77 -7.42
CA LYS A 13 12.62 -14.24 -8.24
C LYS A 13 11.38 -13.39 -7.97
N LEU A 14 11.10 -13.10 -6.70
CA LEU A 14 9.96 -12.26 -6.32
C LEU A 14 10.11 -10.84 -6.88
N ILE A 15 11.25 -10.19 -6.67
CA ILE A 15 11.54 -8.85 -7.20
C ILE A 15 11.35 -8.81 -8.73
N PHE A 16 11.94 -9.76 -9.45
CA PHE A 16 11.81 -9.83 -10.91
C PHE A 16 10.35 -10.06 -11.34
N SER A 17 9.64 -10.97 -10.68
CA SER A 17 8.23 -11.26 -10.96
C SER A 17 7.36 -10.03 -10.73
N SER A 18 7.50 -9.35 -9.58
CA SER A 18 6.75 -8.14 -9.26
C SER A 18 7.02 -7.02 -10.27
N LEU A 19 8.30 -6.76 -10.60
CA LEU A 19 8.66 -5.73 -11.58
C LEU A 19 8.10 -6.04 -12.97
N LEU A 20 8.13 -7.30 -13.40
CA LEU A 20 7.56 -7.73 -14.68
C LEU A 20 6.04 -7.55 -14.68
N THR A 21 5.36 -7.97 -13.61
CA THR A 21 3.91 -7.80 -13.44
C THR A 21 3.53 -6.32 -13.49
N PHE A 22 4.23 -5.45 -12.76
CA PHE A 22 3.99 -4.01 -12.81
C PHE A 22 4.22 -3.43 -14.21
N ALA A 23 5.28 -3.84 -14.91
CA ALA A 23 5.53 -3.38 -16.27
C ALA A 23 4.41 -3.77 -17.24
N ILE A 24 3.85 -4.97 -17.12
CA ILE A 24 2.73 -5.44 -17.94
C ILE A 24 1.47 -4.62 -17.63
N LEU A 25 1.11 -4.49 -16.35
CA LEU A 25 -0.08 -3.77 -15.91
C LEU A 25 -0.02 -2.26 -16.22
N THR A 26 1.15 -1.63 -16.08
CA THR A 26 1.34 -0.24 -16.51
C THR A 26 1.19 -0.10 -18.04
N LYS A 27 1.65 -1.07 -18.84
CA LYS A 27 1.47 -1.05 -20.30
C LYS A 27 0.01 -1.27 -20.71
N ALA A 28 -0.74 -2.05 -19.93
CA ALA A 28 -2.18 -2.28 -20.13
C ALA A 28 -3.04 -1.06 -19.71
N GLY A 29 -2.49 -0.14 -18.91
CA GLY A 29 -3.22 1.01 -18.37
C GLY A 29 -3.93 0.73 -17.05
N ASP A 30 -3.73 -0.45 -16.45
CA ASP A 30 -4.37 -0.87 -15.20
C ASP A 30 -3.73 -0.25 -13.95
N ILE A 31 -2.48 0.23 -14.08
CA ILE A 31 -1.75 0.91 -13.00
C ILE A 31 -1.33 2.30 -13.46
N ASP A 32 -1.71 3.30 -12.66
CA ASP A 32 -1.23 4.67 -12.83
C ASP A 32 0.26 4.77 -12.47
N ARG A 33 1.03 5.47 -13.30
CA ARG A 33 2.48 5.59 -13.14
C ARG A 33 2.88 6.36 -11.87
N ARG A 34 2.04 7.29 -11.39
CA ARG A 34 2.24 8.02 -10.13
C ARG A 34 2.03 7.11 -8.92
N GLN A 35 1.04 6.22 -8.99
CA GLN A 35 0.80 5.19 -7.97
C GLN A 35 1.98 4.20 -7.91
N LEU A 36 2.51 3.78 -9.07
CA LEU A 36 3.72 2.95 -9.12
C LEU A 36 4.96 3.66 -8.57
N ASP A 37 5.16 4.93 -8.92
CA ASP A 37 6.24 5.76 -8.40
C ASP A 37 6.18 5.89 -6.87
N PHE A 38 4.96 6.04 -6.31
CA PHE A 38 4.74 6.05 -4.87
C PHE A 38 5.18 4.74 -4.22
N LEU A 39 4.74 3.59 -4.74
CA LEU A 39 5.08 2.26 -4.21
C LEU A 39 6.61 2.04 -4.16
N LEU A 40 7.30 2.41 -5.25
CA LEU A 40 8.74 2.16 -5.41
C LEU A 40 9.60 3.13 -4.57
N ARG A 41 9.21 4.41 -4.49
CA ARG A 41 10.00 5.41 -3.77
C ARG A 41 9.71 5.49 -2.28
N GLY A 42 8.53 5.03 -1.85
CA GLY A 42 8.10 5.12 -0.45
C GLY A 42 8.06 6.56 0.05
N LYS A 43 7.42 7.46 -0.72
CA LYS A 43 7.30 8.89 -0.37
C LYS A 43 6.68 9.05 1.02
N ARG A 44 7.16 10.06 1.76
CA ARG A 44 6.65 10.42 3.09
C ARG A 44 6.51 11.93 3.19
N LYS A 45 5.43 12.39 3.80
CA LYS A 45 5.14 13.79 4.08
C LYS A 45 5.18 14.00 5.59
N VAL A 46 6.24 14.65 6.06
CA VAL A 46 6.49 14.91 7.49
C VAL A 46 5.90 16.27 7.87
N GLY A 47 5.55 16.45 9.15
CA GLY A 47 5.08 17.73 9.69
C GLY A 47 3.57 17.92 9.65
N MET A 48 2.81 16.87 9.34
CA MET A 48 1.36 16.85 9.51
C MET A 48 1.03 16.31 10.89
N GLU A 49 0.17 17.01 11.64
CA GLU A 49 -0.26 16.54 12.95
C GLU A 49 -0.97 15.19 12.88
N ARG A 50 -0.70 14.33 13.87
CA ARG A 50 -1.42 13.07 14.06
C ARG A 50 -2.58 13.30 15.02
N PRO A 51 -3.82 12.96 14.62
CA PRO A 51 -4.95 12.94 15.54
C PRO A 51 -4.68 12.01 16.73
N GLU A 52 -5.12 12.37 17.94
CA GLU A 52 -4.89 11.58 19.16
C GLU A 52 -5.39 10.13 19.02
N THR A 53 -6.50 9.92 18.30
CA THR A 53 -7.08 8.61 17.99
C THR A 53 -6.16 7.71 17.15
N VAL A 54 -5.23 8.31 16.40
CA VAL A 54 -4.30 7.62 15.50
C VAL A 54 -2.92 7.43 16.13
N VAL A 55 -2.52 8.33 17.05
CA VAL A 55 -1.20 8.30 17.72
C VAL A 55 -0.94 6.98 18.43
N GLU A 56 -1.97 6.37 19.01
CA GLU A 56 -1.85 5.14 19.81
C GLU A 56 -1.36 3.93 19.02
N TRP A 57 -1.70 3.84 17.74
CA TRP A 57 -1.50 2.61 16.94
C TRP A 57 -0.73 2.85 15.63
N CYS A 58 -0.73 4.07 15.10
CA CYS A 58 -0.01 4.42 13.88
C CYS A 58 1.19 5.32 14.21
N ASN A 59 2.39 4.80 13.96
CA ASN A 59 3.64 5.52 14.21
C ASN A 59 3.85 6.68 13.22
N GLU A 60 4.77 7.59 13.57
CA GLU A 60 5.08 8.77 12.76
C GLU A 60 5.50 8.43 11.32
N PRO A 61 6.40 7.44 11.06
CA PRO A 61 6.74 7.05 9.69
C PRO A 61 5.56 6.53 8.84
N SER A 62 4.68 5.72 9.42
CA SER A 62 3.50 5.17 8.75
C SER A 62 2.48 6.28 8.47
N TRP A 63 2.26 7.18 9.42
CA TRP A 63 1.40 8.34 9.20
C TRP A 63 1.94 9.27 8.10
N ALA A 64 3.24 9.56 8.11
CA ALA A 64 3.86 10.36 7.06
C ALA A 64 3.71 9.71 5.67
N ALA A 65 3.72 8.37 5.60
CA ALA A 65 3.44 7.64 4.36
C ALA A 65 1.96 7.77 3.95
N VAL A 66 1.01 7.64 4.89
CA VAL A 66 -0.43 7.87 4.64
C VAL A 66 -0.69 9.28 4.13
N GLN A 67 -0.06 10.29 4.74
CA GLN A 67 -0.17 11.69 4.33
C GLN A 67 0.39 11.93 2.93
N ALA A 68 1.46 11.22 2.54
CA ALA A 68 1.96 11.27 1.16
C ALA A 68 1.05 10.49 0.19
N LEU A 69 0.43 9.38 0.62
CA LEU A 69 -0.53 8.62 -0.18
C LEU A 69 -1.79 9.46 -0.47
N ALA A 70 -2.20 10.30 0.47
CA ALA A 70 -3.35 11.19 0.32
C ALA A 70 -3.24 12.17 -0.85
N GLU A 71 -2.02 12.46 -1.33
CA GLU A 71 -1.75 13.32 -2.49
C GLU A 71 -1.73 12.54 -3.82
N VAL A 72 -1.83 11.21 -3.77
CA VAL A 72 -1.81 10.36 -4.97
C VAL A 72 -3.20 10.27 -5.56
N GLU A 73 -3.34 10.73 -6.80
CA GLU A 73 -4.59 10.72 -7.55
C GLU A 73 -4.86 9.35 -8.25
N GLY A 74 -6.04 9.23 -8.87
CA GLY A 74 -6.37 8.10 -9.75
C GLY A 74 -6.99 6.89 -9.04
N CYS A 75 -7.65 7.10 -7.90
CA CYS A 75 -8.41 6.06 -7.21
C CYS A 75 -9.80 6.58 -6.79
N THR A 76 -10.76 5.67 -6.70
CA THR A 76 -12.11 5.93 -6.19
C THR A 76 -12.45 4.88 -5.13
N PRO A 77 -12.66 5.26 -3.87
CA PRO A 77 -12.59 6.63 -3.32
C PRO A 77 -11.17 7.23 -3.36
N SER A 78 -11.08 8.57 -3.27
CA SER A 78 -9.80 9.28 -3.26
C SER A 78 -9.02 8.99 -1.98
N PHE A 79 -7.70 8.74 -2.10
CA PHE A 79 -6.82 8.57 -0.94
C PHE A 79 -6.75 9.82 -0.06
N ALA A 80 -7.15 11.00 -0.56
CA ALA A 80 -7.25 12.22 0.25
C ALA A 80 -8.17 12.07 1.47
N LEU A 81 -9.14 11.15 1.41
CA LEU A 81 -10.07 10.86 2.51
C LEU A 81 -9.49 9.90 3.56
N LEU A 82 -8.39 9.20 3.24
CA LEU A 82 -7.82 8.16 4.09
C LEU A 82 -7.38 8.68 5.47
N PRO A 83 -6.65 9.82 5.58
CA PRO A 83 -6.24 10.31 6.89
C PRO A 83 -7.42 10.64 7.80
N GLN A 84 -8.50 11.20 7.24
CA GLN A 84 -9.71 11.54 7.97
C GLN A 84 -10.47 10.29 8.42
N ASP A 85 -10.68 9.32 7.52
CA ASP A 85 -11.39 8.06 7.85
C ASP A 85 -10.62 7.23 8.90
N MET A 86 -9.28 7.27 8.89
CA MET A 86 -8.45 6.69 9.95
C MET A 86 -8.64 7.37 11.31
N ALA A 87 -8.88 8.68 11.32
CA ALA A 87 -9.08 9.44 12.55
C ALA A 87 -10.46 9.23 13.17
N GLU A 88 -11.47 9.05 12.33
CA GLU A 88 -12.89 8.90 12.71
C GLU A 88 -13.27 7.45 13.05
N SER A 89 -12.45 6.46 12.67
CA SER A 89 -12.83 5.05 12.78
C SER A 89 -11.71 4.12 13.27
N ASN A 90 -12.03 3.28 14.26
CA ASN A 90 -11.14 2.19 14.72
C ASN A 90 -11.00 1.04 13.70
N ARG A 91 -11.75 1.04 12.59
CA ARG A 91 -11.69 -0.03 11.57
C ARG A 91 -10.28 -0.20 10.99
N TRP A 92 -9.57 0.92 10.81
CA TRP A 92 -8.19 0.91 10.29
C TRP A 92 -7.19 0.37 11.29
N ARG A 93 -7.39 0.66 12.58
CA ARG A 93 -6.60 0.07 13.66
C ARG A 93 -6.76 -1.44 13.68
N MET A 94 -8.00 -1.93 13.69
CA MET A 94 -8.29 -3.37 13.68
C MET A 94 -7.67 -4.07 12.47
N TRP A 95 -7.79 -3.47 11.29
CA TRP A 95 -7.17 -4.00 10.07
C TRP A 95 -5.64 -3.99 10.15
N ALA A 96 -5.02 -2.91 10.65
CA ALA A 96 -3.56 -2.81 10.74
C ALA A 96 -2.96 -3.74 11.82
N GLU A 97 -3.69 -4.00 12.90
CA GLU A 97 -3.29 -4.90 14.00
C GLU A 97 -3.56 -6.38 13.70
N SER A 98 -4.24 -6.72 12.60
CA SER A 98 -4.48 -8.10 12.23
C SER A 98 -3.19 -8.84 11.85
N GLU A 99 -3.25 -10.18 11.93
CA GLU A 99 -2.10 -11.04 11.67
C GLU A 99 -1.73 -11.04 10.16
N LYS A 100 -2.76 -11.00 9.31
CA LYS A 100 -2.65 -11.07 7.85
C LYS A 100 -3.53 -10.01 7.18
N PRO A 101 -3.19 -8.71 7.33
CA PRO A 101 -3.96 -7.60 6.76
C PRO A 101 -4.12 -7.70 5.24
N GLU A 102 -3.17 -8.34 4.56
CA GLU A 102 -3.22 -8.57 3.11
C GLU A 102 -4.36 -9.50 2.66
N ASP A 103 -4.81 -10.42 3.53
CA ASP A 103 -5.93 -11.34 3.28
C ASP A 103 -7.27 -10.74 3.73
N GLU A 104 -7.24 -9.70 4.56
CA GLU A 104 -8.44 -9.07 5.10
C GLU A 104 -9.08 -8.09 4.11
N LYS A 105 -10.40 -7.99 4.20
CA LYS A 105 -11.14 -6.99 3.44
C LYS A 105 -10.90 -5.62 4.08
N LEU A 106 -10.58 -4.63 3.23
CA LEU A 106 -10.53 -3.24 3.66
C LEU A 106 -11.89 -2.78 4.21
N PRO A 107 -11.90 -1.75 5.08
CA PRO A 107 -13.13 -1.12 5.56
C PRO A 107 -14.07 -0.75 4.40
N THR A 108 -15.39 -0.84 4.64
CA THR A 108 -16.45 -0.86 3.61
C THR A 108 -16.31 0.19 2.51
N ASP A 109 -15.87 1.40 2.86
CA ASP A 109 -15.75 2.55 1.96
C ASP A 109 -14.64 2.35 0.90
N TRP A 110 -13.69 1.45 1.17
CA TRP A 110 -12.49 1.17 0.37
C TRP A 110 -12.53 -0.20 -0.33
N LYS A 111 -13.69 -0.88 -0.32
CA LYS A 111 -13.84 -2.24 -0.90
C LYS A 111 -13.57 -2.31 -2.40
N ASN A 112 -13.77 -1.21 -3.12
CA ASN A 112 -13.67 -1.11 -4.58
C ASN A 112 -12.26 -0.78 -5.09
N LEU A 113 -11.27 -0.68 -4.20
CA LEU A 113 -9.89 -0.47 -4.62
C LEU A 113 -9.36 -1.66 -5.42
N THR A 114 -8.57 -1.37 -6.44
CA THR A 114 -7.85 -2.41 -7.20
C THR A 114 -6.83 -3.11 -6.29
N PRO A 115 -6.40 -4.35 -6.60
CA PRO A 115 -5.36 -5.03 -5.82
C PRO A 115 -4.10 -4.17 -5.66
N PHE A 116 -3.71 -3.43 -6.71
CA PHE A 116 -2.58 -2.53 -6.66
C PHE A 116 -2.78 -1.35 -5.70
N GLN A 117 -3.98 -0.75 -5.68
CA GLN A 117 -4.31 0.34 -4.76
C GLN A 117 -4.33 -0.14 -3.29
N LYS A 118 -4.81 -1.36 -3.03
CA LYS A 118 -4.73 -1.97 -1.69
C LYS A 118 -3.27 -2.15 -1.24
N LEU A 119 -2.39 -2.53 -2.17
CA LEU A 119 -0.95 -2.65 -1.92
C LEU A 119 -0.32 -1.32 -1.47
N LEU A 120 -0.79 -0.18 -1.98
CA LEU A 120 -0.30 1.15 -1.55
C LEU A 120 -0.65 1.45 -0.09
N ILE A 121 -1.85 1.08 0.35
CA ILE A 121 -2.27 1.24 1.74
C ILE A 121 -1.46 0.31 2.65
N LEU A 122 -1.31 -0.95 2.25
CA LEU A 122 -0.48 -1.92 2.97
C LEU A 122 0.96 -1.43 3.11
N ARG A 123 1.52 -0.84 2.05
CA ARG A 123 2.86 -0.23 2.04
C ARG A 123 3.03 0.88 3.09
N CYS A 124 1.96 1.60 3.42
CA CYS A 124 1.96 2.68 4.41
C CYS A 124 1.82 2.15 5.84
N LEU A 125 0.86 1.24 6.08
CA LEU A 125 0.49 0.82 7.42
C LEU A 125 1.24 -0.42 7.91
N ARG A 126 1.47 -1.41 7.04
CA ARG A 126 2.13 -2.69 7.34
C ARG A 126 3.16 -3.06 6.26
N PRO A 127 4.24 -2.26 6.12
CA PRO A 127 5.27 -2.50 5.11
C PRO A 127 5.99 -3.85 5.29
N ASP A 128 5.94 -4.45 6.47
CA ASP A 128 6.44 -5.78 6.79
C ASP A 128 5.71 -6.89 6.03
N ARG A 129 4.42 -6.71 5.73
CA ARG A 129 3.57 -7.69 5.01
C ARG A 129 3.61 -7.54 3.50
N LEU A 130 4.35 -6.55 2.97
CA LEU A 130 4.38 -6.25 1.53
C LEU A 130 4.90 -7.43 0.70
N THR A 131 5.89 -8.16 1.22
CA THR A 131 6.43 -9.36 0.56
C THR A 131 5.35 -10.45 0.45
N SER A 132 4.62 -10.70 1.54
CA SER A 132 3.53 -11.70 1.57
C SER A 132 2.38 -11.34 0.63
N ALA A 133 2.08 -10.04 0.46
CA ALA A 133 1.08 -9.59 -0.50
C ALA A 133 1.51 -9.69 -1.98
N LEU A 134 2.80 -9.93 -2.25
CA LEU A 134 3.35 -10.07 -3.60
C LEU A 134 3.62 -11.53 -3.99
N GLU A 135 3.58 -12.45 -3.03
CA GLU A 135 3.69 -13.91 -3.22
C GLU A 135 2.39 -14.51 -3.76
#